data_AF-A0AAD0AKC7-F1
#
_entry.id   AF-A0AAD0AKC7-F1
#
_cell.length_a   1.000
_cell.length_b   1.000
_cell.length_c   1.000
_cell.angle_alpha   90.00
_cell.angle_beta   90.00
_cell.angle_gamma   90.00
#
_symmetry.space_group_name_H-M   'P 1'
#
loop_
_entity.id
_entity.type
_entity.pdbx_description
1 polymer ?
#
loop_
_entity_poly.entity_id
_entity_poly.type
_entity_poly.pdbx_seq_one_letter_code
_entity_poly.pdbx_strand_id
1 'polypeptide(L)'
;MKKFLKTILFLCALSSIAYAEDDAMAILNKKRAEIEKAEKAKAKLAKEAEEKARKEAEEQAKSQVVEVVEAPAEAVVATESLNPQDEQEAMEILDGMRKKIKKEDAETLKLQQEAKELGISTSEVSSLAEIEAMIKAKKAEKAKPKTEAEKLEATRKEALEKLDFYERVVRSVAREEAEVAGYYQIMDEDIKTTEAIEEATPVVEPVQQ
;
A
#
# COMPACT_ATOMS: atom_id res chain seq x y z
N MET A 1 -32.11 -15.72 39.62
CA MET A 1 -32.61 -14.61 38.79
C MET A 1 -31.62 -14.05 37.77
N LYS A 2 -30.31 -13.92 38.08
CA LYS A 2 -29.30 -13.36 37.15
C LYS A 2 -29.16 -14.08 35.79
N LYS A 3 -29.42 -15.39 35.73
CA LYS A 3 -29.35 -16.17 34.48
C LYS A 3 -30.52 -15.88 33.53
N PHE A 4 -31.73 -15.75 34.07
CA PHE A 4 -32.94 -15.43 33.29
C PHE A 4 -32.90 -14.03 32.68
N LEU A 5 -32.37 -13.04 33.41
CA LEU A 5 -32.25 -11.67 32.91
C LEU A 5 -31.26 -11.58 31.74
N LYS A 6 -30.15 -12.35 31.78
CA LYS A 6 -29.17 -12.40 30.68
C LYS A 6 -29.76 -13.01 29.41
N THR A 7 -30.56 -14.08 29.53
CA THR A 7 -31.25 -14.67 28.37
C THR A 7 -32.29 -13.74 27.76
N ILE A 8 -33.04 -12.97 28.57
CA ILE A 8 -34.03 -12.01 28.05
C ILE A 8 -33.34 -10.84 27.35
N LEU A 9 -32.25 -10.32 27.90
CA LEU A 9 -31.45 -9.27 27.27
C LEU A 9 -30.84 -9.73 25.94
N PHE A 10 -30.37 -10.98 25.88
CA PHE A 10 -29.85 -11.58 24.66
C PHE A 10 -30.93 -11.77 23.59
N LEU A 11 -32.13 -12.21 23.97
CA LEU A 11 -33.26 -12.33 23.05
C LEU A 11 -33.70 -10.96 22.50
N CYS A 12 -33.74 -9.93 23.36
CA CYS A 12 -34.10 -8.57 22.98
C CYS A 12 -33.10 -7.98 21.98
N ALA A 13 -31.80 -8.21 22.20
CA ALA A 13 -30.75 -7.77 21.28
C ALA A 13 -30.84 -8.46 19.90
N LEU A 14 -31.18 -9.75 19.86
CA LEU A 14 -31.36 -10.47 18.60
C LEU A 14 -32.61 -10.00 17.83
N SER A 15 -33.71 -9.67 18.52
CA SER A 15 -34.90 -9.09 17.87
C SER A 15 -34.65 -7.70 17.29
N SER A 16 -33.71 -6.92 17.82
CA SER A 16 -33.35 -5.61 17.26
C SER A 16 -32.55 -5.69 15.96
N ILE A 17 -31.87 -6.82 15.67
CA ILE A 17 -31.10 -7.00 14.43
C ILE A 17 -32.03 -7.28 13.24
N ALA A 18 -33.15 -7.98 13.45
CA ALA A 18 -34.11 -8.30 12.39
C ALA A 18 -34.85 -7.08 11.82
N TYR A 19 -34.90 -5.95 12.53
CA TYR A 19 -35.55 -4.72 12.06
C TYR A 19 -34.63 -3.83 11.20
N ALA A 20 -33.34 -4.17 11.08
CA ALA A 20 -32.37 -3.43 10.27
C ALA A 20 -32.18 -4.00 8.85
N GLU A 21 -32.74 -5.17 8.55
CA GLU A 21 -32.53 -5.88 7.28
C GLU A 21 -33.36 -5.28 6.11
N ASP A 22 -34.58 -4.79 6.39
CA ASP A 22 -35.44 -4.20 5.35
C ASP A 22 -34.92 -2.84 4.84
N ASP A 23 -34.40 -2.00 5.74
CA ASP A 23 -33.83 -0.70 5.37
C ASP A 23 -32.51 -0.86 4.59
N ALA A 24 -31.74 -1.90 4.89
CA ALA A 24 -30.51 -2.22 4.17
C ALA A 24 -30.77 -2.61 2.71
N MET A 25 -31.83 -3.40 2.45
CA MET A 25 -32.21 -3.78 1.08
C MET A 25 -32.71 -2.61 0.24
N ALA A 26 -33.45 -1.68 0.83
CA ALA A 26 -33.92 -0.47 0.15
C ALA A 26 -32.73 0.44 -0.27
N ILE A 27 -31.72 0.59 0.58
CA ILE A 27 -30.50 1.35 0.28
C ILE A 27 -29.70 0.68 -0.84
N LEU A 28 -29.58 -0.65 -0.83
CA LEU A 28 -28.87 -1.43 -1.85
C LEU A 28 -29.53 -1.30 -3.23
N ASN A 29 -30.86 -1.39 -3.29
CA ASN A 29 -31.61 -1.22 -4.54
C ASN A 29 -31.50 0.20 -5.09
N LYS A 30 -31.53 1.22 -4.22
CA LYS A 30 -31.30 2.62 -4.62
C LYS A 30 -29.90 2.83 -5.20
N LYS A 31 -28.88 2.23 -4.59
CA LYS A 31 -27.49 2.28 -5.09
C LYS A 31 -27.33 1.58 -6.43
N ARG A 32 -27.97 0.43 -6.64
CA ARG A 32 -27.98 -0.24 -7.96
C ARG A 32 -28.61 0.63 -9.04
N ALA A 33 -29.73 1.29 -8.74
CA ALA A 33 -30.39 2.21 -9.69
C ALA A 33 -29.55 3.46 -10.00
N GLU A 34 -28.81 3.99 -9.01
CA GLU A 34 -27.86 5.09 -9.22
C GLU A 34 -26.67 4.65 -10.10
N ILE A 35 -26.14 3.45 -9.87
CA ILE A 35 -25.04 2.88 -10.67
C ILE A 35 -25.47 2.63 -12.11
N GLU A 36 -26.64 2.03 -12.35
CA GLU A 36 -27.15 1.79 -13.71
C GLU A 36 -27.37 3.10 -14.48
N LYS A 37 -27.85 4.15 -13.80
CA LYS A 37 -27.99 5.49 -14.38
C LYS A 37 -26.63 6.12 -14.71
N ALA A 38 -25.64 5.95 -13.84
CA ALA A 38 -24.28 6.44 -14.06
C ALA A 38 -23.58 5.69 -15.22
N GLU A 39 -23.76 4.38 -15.33
CA GLU A 39 -23.23 3.59 -16.44
C GLU A 39 -23.89 3.96 -17.77
N LYS A 40 -25.21 4.15 -17.79
CA LYS A 40 -25.91 4.64 -18.99
C LYS A 40 -25.44 6.04 -19.41
N ALA A 41 -25.08 6.90 -18.47
CA ALA A 41 -24.51 8.21 -18.77
C ALA A 41 -23.07 8.10 -19.32
N LYS A 42 -22.22 7.27 -18.69
CA LYS A 42 -20.85 7.00 -19.17
C LYS A 42 -20.84 6.35 -20.55
N ALA A 43 -21.74 5.42 -20.83
CA ALA A 43 -21.87 4.78 -22.14
C ALA A 43 -22.30 5.76 -23.25
N LYS A 44 -23.12 6.77 -22.92
CA LYS A 44 -23.48 7.84 -23.87
C LYS A 44 -22.30 8.76 -24.15
N LEU A 45 -21.53 9.14 -23.12
CA LEU A 45 -20.34 9.97 -23.27
C LEU A 45 -19.22 9.26 -24.04
N ALA A 46 -19.04 7.95 -23.82
CA ALA A 46 -18.08 7.16 -24.58
C ALA A 46 -18.44 7.07 -26.07
N LYS A 47 -19.73 6.88 -26.40
CA LYS A 47 -20.21 6.89 -27.79
C LYS A 47 -20.05 8.25 -28.46
N GLU A 48 -20.27 9.34 -27.72
CA GLU A 48 -20.07 10.70 -28.25
C GLU A 48 -18.59 11.02 -28.47
N ALA A 49 -17.69 10.53 -27.60
CA ALA A 49 -16.26 10.67 -27.77
C ALA A 49 -15.72 9.86 -28.97
N GLU A 50 -16.21 8.64 -29.17
CA GLU A 50 -15.87 7.81 -30.33
C GLU A 50 -16.37 8.43 -31.65
N GLU A 51 -17.58 9.00 -31.65
CA GLU A 51 -18.11 9.68 -32.84
C GLU A 51 -17.33 10.97 -33.17
N LYS A 52 -16.88 11.73 -32.16
CA LYS A 52 -16.01 12.91 -32.38
C LYS A 52 -14.64 12.50 -32.91
N ALA A 53 -14.02 11.49 -32.33
CA ALA A 53 -12.74 10.97 -32.82
C ALA A 53 -12.83 10.45 -34.27
N ARG A 54 -13.95 9.83 -34.63
CA ARG A 54 -14.19 9.37 -36.01
C ARG A 54 -14.41 10.52 -37.00
N LYS A 55 -15.10 11.60 -36.60
CA LYS A 55 -15.30 12.80 -37.44
C LYS A 55 -13.99 13.55 -37.65
N GLU A 56 -13.16 13.68 -36.62
CA GLU A 56 -11.84 14.30 -36.71
C GLU A 56 -10.88 13.49 -37.61
N ALA A 57 -10.94 12.16 -37.56
CA ALA A 57 -10.17 11.30 -38.46
C ALA A 57 -10.64 11.39 -39.94
N GLU A 58 -11.93 11.60 -40.21
CA GLU A 58 -12.44 11.79 -41.57
C GLU A 58 -12.07 13.17 -42.14
N GLU A 59 -12.02 14.22 -41.31
CA GLU A 59 -11.62 15.57 -41.70
C GLU A 59 -10.12 15.65 -42.06
N GLN A 60 -9.27 14.94 -41.32
CA GLN A 60 -7.85 14.80 -41.63
C GLN A 60 -7.60 13.99 -42.91
N ALA A 61 -8.50 13.05 -43.26
CA ALA A 61 -8.41 12.30 -44.51
C ALA A 61 -8.84 13.12 -45.75
N LYS A 62 -9.73 14.11 -45.59
CA LYS A 62 -10.14 15.01 -46.69
C LYS A 62 -9.16 16.15 -46.97
N SER A 63 -8.37 16.55 -45.98
CA SER A 63 -7.36 17.61 -46.12
C SER A 63 -6.05 17.14 -46.78
N GLN A 64 -5.78 15.83 -46.83
CA GLN A 64 -4.62 15.26 -47.54
C GLN A 64 -4.79 15.04 -49.06
N VAL A 65 -5.95 15.38 -49.66
CA VAL A 65 -6.16 15.18 -51.12
C VAL A 65 -5.95 16.47 -51.94
N VAL A 66 -5.73 17.63 -51.32
CA VAL A 66 -5.61 18.92 -52.05
C VAL A 66 -4.16 19.37 -52.25
N GLU A 67 -3.17 18.78 -51.57
CA GLU A 67 -1.78 19.29 -51.57
C GLU A 67 -0.75 18.27 -52.08
N VAL A 68 -0.98 17.64 -53.24
CA VAL A 68 0.02 16.78 -53.92
C VAL A 68 0.28 17.23 -55.37
N VAL A 69 -0.03 18.48 -55.70
CA VAL A 69 0.35 19.05 -57.00
C VAL A 69 0.93 20.43 -56.79
N GLU A 70 2.25 20.47 -56.55
CA GLU A 70 3.23 21.42 -57.10
C GLU A 70 4.46 21.51 -56.18
N ALA A 71 5.51 20.78 -56.55
CA ALA A 71 6.85 21.38 -56.55
C ALA A 71 6.99 22.14 -57.89
N PRO A 72 7.88 23.15 -58.07
CA PRO A 72 9.16 23.31 -57.36
C PRO A 72 9.64 24.77 -57.12
N ALA A 73 10.83 24.87 -56.49
CA ALA A 73 11.87 25.90 -56.66
C ALA A 73 12.09 26.96 -55.56
N GLU A 74 13.37 27.04 -55.18
CA GLU A 74 14.13 28.18 -54.62
C GLU A 74 13.79 28.69 -53.21
N ALA A 75 14.62 28.26 -52.24
CA ALA A 75 15.05 29.12 -51.14
C ALA A 75 16.46 28.70 -50.67
N VAL A 76 17.45 29.38 -51.23
CA VAL A 76 18.80 29.49 -50.69
C VAL A 76 18.71 30.20 -49.34
N VAL A 77 19.17 29.58 -48.24
CA VAL A 77 19.54 30.33 -47.02
C VAL A 77 20.91 29.85 -46.54
N ALA A 78 21.87 30.70 -46.87
CA ALA A 78 23.20 30.90 -46.32
C ALA A 78 23.65 29.95 -45.19
N THR A 79 24.69 29.17 -45.51
CA THR A 79 25.77 28.86 -44.57
C THR A 79 26.51 30.16 -44.24
N GLU A 80 25.97 30.98 -43.35
CA GLU A 80 26.68 32.11 -42.77
C GLU A 80 27.31 31.63 -41.46
N SER A 81 28.64 31.63 -41.43
CA SER A 81 29.49 31.25 -40.31
C SER A 81 28.99 31.80 -38.97
N LEU A 82 28.50 30.94 -38.08
CA LEU A 82 28.32 31.30 -36.68
C LEU A 82 29.70 31.69 -36.14
N ASN A 83 29.78 32.82 -35.43
CA ASN A 83 30.98 33.20 -34.70
C ASN A 83 31.25 32.10 -33.64
N PRO A 84 32.49 31.62 -33.43
CA PRO A 84 32.79 30.59 -32.43
C PRO A 84 32.26 30.88 -31.02
N GLN A 85 32.02 32.15 -30.71
CA GLN A 85 31.41 32.59 -29.46
C GLN A 85 29.90 32.26 -29.39
N ASP A 86 29.17 32.46 -30.48
CA ASP A 86 27.73 32.16 -30.56
C ASP A 86 27.46 30.63 -30.55
N GLU A 87 28.37 29.83 -31.12
CA GLU A 87 28.30 28.37 -31.05
C GLU A 87 28.51 27.82 -29.62
N GLN A 88 29.42 28.44 -28.86
CA GLN A 88 29.68 28.09 -27.46
C GLN A 88 28.50 28.46 -26.56
N GLU A 89 27.92 29.65 -26.75
CA GLU A 89 26.71 30.08 -26.03
C GLU A 89 25.53 29.15 -26.33
N ALA A 90 25.35 28.74 -27.59
CA ALA A 90 24.32 27.77 -27.96
C ALA A 90 24.53 26.40 -27.29
N MET A 91 25.77 25.92 -27.18
CA MET A 91 26.09 24.68 -26.46
C MET A 91 25.83 24.79 -24.95
N GLU A 92 26.17 25.92 -24.32
CA GLU A 92 25.91 26.14 -22.90
C GLU A 92 24.40 26.20 -22.59
N ILE A 93 23.62 26.82 -23.48
CA ILE A 93 22.16 26.83 -23.38
C ILE A 93 21.59 25.41 -23.48
N LEU A 94 22.06 24.60 -24.44
CA LEU A 94 21.63 23.21 -24.59
C LEU A 94 22.02 22.34 -23.38
N ASP A 95 23.21 22.52 -22.82
CA ASP A 95 23.62 21.79 -21.62
C ASP A 95 22.83 22.25 -20.38
N GLY A 96 22.51 23.53 -20.29
CA GLY A 96 21.60 24.09 -19.29
C GLY A 96 20.20 23.47 -19.37
N MET A 97 19.64 23.36 -20.58
CA MET A 97 18.36 22.68 -20.81
C MET A 97 18.43 21.20 -20.45
N ARG A 98 19.49 20.50 -20.87
CA ARG A 98 19.71 19.08 -20.54
C ARG A 98 19.82 18.87 -19.03
N LYS A 99 20.47 19.78 -18.30
CA LYS A 99 20.56 19.75 -16.84
C LYS A 99 19.21 19.98 -16.17
N LYS A 100 18.37 20.89 -16.68
CA LYS A 100 17.00 21.10 -16.16
C LYS A 100 16.11 19.88 -16.38
N ILE A 101 16.12 19.33 -17.60
CA ILE A 101 15.37 18.11 -17.95
C ILE A 101 15.79 16.94 -17.06
N LYS A 102 17.10 16.68 -16.90
CA LYS A 102 17.59 15.62 -16.01
C LYS A 102 17.17 15.80 -14.55
N LYS A 103 17.04 17.04 -14.07
CA LYS A 103 16.59 17.32 -12.70
C LYS A 103 15.10 17.06 -12.56
N GLU A 104 14.29 17.54 -13.50
CA GLU A 104 12.84 17.30 -13.52
C GLU A 104 12.51 15.80 -13.69
N ASP A 105 13.22 15.09 -14.56
CA ASP A 105 13.09 13.63 -14.73
C ASP A 105 13.47 12.87 -13.44
N ALA A 106 14.49 13.33 -12.71
CA ALA A 106 14.87 12.73 -11.45
C ALA A 106 13.84 13.00 -10.34
N GLU A 107 13.23 14.18 -10.31
CA GLU A 107 12.17 14.52 -9.36
C GLU A 107 10.87 13.76 -9.64
N THR A 108 10.48 13.63 -10.91
CA THR A 108 9.33 12.81 -11.31
C THR A 108 9.55 11.33 -11.02
N LEU A 109 10.77 10.80 -11.22
CA LEU A 109 11.13 9.44 -10.82
C LEU A 109 11.05 9.25 -9.30
N LYS A 110 11.52 10.21 -8.52
CA LYS A 110 11.41 10.15 -7.05
C LYS A 110 9.96 10.14 -6.59
N LEU A 111 9.11 10.98 -7.16
CA LEU A 111 7.67 11.00 -6.87
C LEU A 111 7.00 9.67 -7.26
N GLN A 112 7.36 9.09 -8.40
CA GLN A 112 6.85 7.77 -8.80
C GLN A 112 7.34 6.64 -7.88
N GLN A 113 8.60 6.67 -7.45
CA GLN A 113 9.14 5.69 -6.49
C GLN A 113 8.43 5.81 -5.15
N GLU A 114 8.26 7.03 -4.64
CA GLU A 114 7.54 7.31 -3.40
C GLU A 114 6.07 6.87 -3.47
N ALA A 115 5.39 7.10 -4.61
CA ALA A 115 4.05 6.57 -4.84
C ALA A 115 4.01 5.04 -4.79
N LYS A 116 4.97 4.36 -5.44
CA LYS A 116 5.07 2.91 -5.44
C LYS A 116 5.35 2.34 -4.05
N GLU A 117 6.24 2.96 -3.27
CA GLU A 117 6.52 2.58 -1.87
C GLU A 117 5.30 2.76 -0.96
N LEU A 118 4.44 3.73 -1.27
CA LEU A 118 3.17 3.94 -0.58
C LEU A 118 2.03 3.07 -1.13
N GLY A 119 2.30 2.22 -2.12
CA GLY A 119 1.34 1.29 -2.73
C GLY A 119 0.30 1.99 -3.63
N ILE A 120 0.61 3.19 -4.13
CA ILE A 120 -0.24 3.93 -5.07
C ILE A 120 0.11 3.46 -6.49
N SER A 121 -0.87 2.94 -7.21
CA SER A 121 -0.70 2.64 -8.63
C SER A 121 -0.63 3.97 -9.39
N THR A 122 0.52 4.28 -9.99
CA THR A 122 0.71 5.48 -10.80
C THR A 122 0.20 5.29 -12.24
N SER A 123 -0.26 4.09 -12.59
CA SER A 123 -0.74 3.74 -13.95
C SER A 123 -2.10 4.34 -14.30
N GLU A 124 -2.87 4.77 -13.31
CA GLU A 124 -4.23 5.29 -13.49
C GLU A 124 -4.30 6.82 -13.39
N VAL A 125 -3.19 7.47 -13.01
CA VAL A 125 -3.17 8.88 -12.67
C VAL A 125 -2.58 9.68 -13.84
N SER A 126 -3.37 10.58 -14.42
CA SER A 126 -2.97 11.34 -15.61
C SER A 126 -2.13 12.59 -15.30
N SER A 127 -1.91 12.93 -14.02
CA SER A 127 -1.20 14.15 -13.63
C SER A 127 -0.29 13.97 -12.41
N LEU A 128 0.88 14.62 -12.41
CA LEU A 128 1.84 14.63 -11.29
C LEU A 128 1.21 15.20 -10.01
N ALA A 129 0.37 16.22 -10.14
CA ALA A 129 -0.31 16.87 -9.02
C ALA A 129 -1.25 15.90 -8.28
N GLU A 130 -1.91 14.99 -9.01
CA GLU A 130 -2.80 13.99 -8.43
C GLU A 130 -2.00 12.86 -7.75
N ILE A 131 -0.84 12.48 -8.31
CA ILE A 131 0.10 11.55 -7.65
C ILE A 131 0.61 12.14 -6.33
N GLU A 132 1.04 13.40 -6.32
CA GLU A 132 1.47 14.10 -5.10
C GLU A 132 0.36 14.22 -4.06
N ALA A 133 -0.89 14.48 -4.49
CA ALA A 133 -2.04 14.52 -3.59
C ALA A 133 -2.34 13.14 -2.98
N MET A 134 -2.24 12.06 -3.77
CA MET A 134 -2.43 10.70 -3.27
C MET A 134 -1.29 10.28 -2.32
N ILE A 135 -0.04 10.62 -2.65
CA ILE A 135 1.13 10.44 -1.78
C ILE A 135 0.90 11.15 -0.45
N LYS A 136 0.49 12.43 -0.49
CA LYS A 136 0.22 13.23 0.70
C LYS A 136 -0.94 12.67 1.51
N ALA A 137 -2.00 12.20 0.87
CA ALA A 137 -3.13 11.55 1.52
C ALA A 137 -2.73 10.23 2.19
N LYS A 138 -1.95 9.38 1.51
CA LYS A 138 -1.42 8.12 2.05
C LYS A 138 -0.43 8.34 3.18
N LYS A 139 0.44 9.35 3.08
CA LYS A 139 1.32 9.76 4.18
C LYS A 139 0.53 10.30 5.37
N ALA A 140 -0.51 11.12 5.13
CA ALA A 140 -1.39 11.60 6.19
C ALA A 140 -2.21 10.46 6.83
N GLU A 141 -2.57 9.42 6.07
CA GLU A 141 -3.21 8.21 6.57
C GLU A 141 -2.26 7.38 7.44
N LYS A 142 -1.00 7.19 7.02
CA LYS A 142 0.05 6.54 7.83
C LYS A 142 0.49 7.38 9.04
N ALA A 143 0.38 8.70 8.96
CA ALA A 143 0.71 9.63 10.04
C ALA A 143 -0.45 9.87 11.02
N LYS A 144 -1.67 9.39 10.71
CA LYS A 144 -2.70 9.23 11.76
C LYS A 144 -2.11 8.29 12.80
N PRO A 145 -2.26 8.59 14.10
CA PRO A 145 -1.63 7.81 15.16
C PRO A 145 -2.02 6.34 14.98
N LYS A 146 -1.02 5.44 15.00
CA LYS A 146 -1.15 3.98 14.88
C LYS A 146 -2.57 3.54 15.22
N THR A 147 -3.32 3.15 14.19
CA THR A 147 -4.67 2.62 14.39
C THR A 147 -4.60 1.47 15.40
N GLU A 148 -5.66 1.24 16.17
CA GLU A 148 -5.65 0.18 17.20
C GLU A 148 -5.22 -1.17 16.62
N ALA A 149 -5.51 -1.42 15.34
CA ALA A 149 -5.05 -2.57 14.58
C ALA A 149 -3.51 -2.67 14.47
N GLU A 150 -2.80 -1.57 14.21
CA GLU A 150 -1.33 -1.57 14.09
C GLU A 150 -0.65 -1.71 15.46
N LYS A 151 -1.26 -1.17 16.53
CA LYS A 151 -0.81 -1.43 17.91
C LYS A 151 -1.02 -2.89 18.29
N LEU A 152 -2.17 -3.46 17.94
CA LEU A 152 -2.47 -4.88 18.12
C LEU A 152 -1.46 -5.76 17.36
N GLU A 153 -1.09 -5.39 16.13
CA GLU A 153 -0.09 -6.10 15.34
C GLU A 153 1.30 -6.03 15.98
N ALA A 154 1.70 -4.87 16.50
CA ALA A 154 2.96 -4.71 17.24
C ALA A 154 2.99 -5.58 18.51
N THR A 155 1.92 -5.58 19.31
CA THR A 155 1.80 -6.47 20.49
C THR A 155 1.81 -7.94 20.10
N ARG A 156 1.20 -8.31 18.96
CA ARG A 156 1.23 -9.68 18.45
C ARG A 156 2.65 -10.11 18.05
N LYS A 157 3.41 -9.25 17.38
CA LYS A 157 4.82 -9.54 17.04
C LYS A 157 5.68 -9.67 18.29
N GLU A 158 5.54 -8.76 19.25
CA GLU A 158 6.27 -8.84 20.52
C GLU A 158 5.92 -10.13 21.29
N ALA A 159 4.66 -10.55 21.28
CA ALA A 159 4.24 -11.81 21.90
C ALA A 159 4.85 -13.05 21.21
N LEU A 160 4.96 -13.03 19.87
CA LEU A 160 5.62 -14.09 19.11
C LEU A 160 7.13 -14.13 19.36
N GLU A 161 7.79 -12.98 19.44
CA GLU A 161 9.21 -12.90 19.78
C GLU A 161 9.48 -13.44 21.19
N LYS A 162 8.60 -13.15 22.15
CA LYS A 162 8.68 -13.74 23.49
C LYS A 162 8.50 -15.25 23.46
N LEU A 163 7.52 -15.74 22.69
CA LEU A 163 7.31 -17.18 22.52
C LEU A 163 8.56 -17.87 21.93
N ASP A 164 9.11 -17.31 20.86
CA ASP A 164 10.34 -17.80 20.22
C ASP A 164 11.55 -17.78 21.18
N PHE A 165 11.65 -16.76 22.03
CA PHE A 165 12.67 -16.68 23.07
C PHE A 165 12.53 -17.84 24.06
N TYR A 166 11.33 -18.08 24.59
CA TYR A 166 11.09 -19.19 25.52
C TYR A 166 11.37 -20.54 24.86
N GLU A 167 10.96 -20.75 23.62
CA GLU A 167 11.28 -21.98 22.91
C GLU A 167 12.79 -22.14 22.69
N ARG A 168 13.52 -21.05 22.40
CA ARG A 168 14.97 -21.08 22.25
C ARG A 168 15.65 -21.44 23.56
N VAL A 169 15.20 -20.86 24.69
CA VAL A 169 15.73 -21.17 26.02
C VAL A 169 15.47 -22.63 26.36
N VAL A 170 14.25 -23.13 26.17
CA VAL A 170 13.90 -24.54 26.40
C VAL A 170 14.77 -25.47 25.55
N ARG A 171 14.94 -25.18 24.25
CA ARG A 171 15.84 -25.97 23.38
C ARG A 171 17.30 -25.90 23.81
N SER A 172 17.74 -24.78 24.39
CA SER A 172 19.09 -24.63 24.91
C SER A 172 19.31 -25.47 26.16
N VAL A 173 18.39 -25.36 27.13
CA VAL A 173 18.42 -26.16 28.37
C VAL A 173 18.40 -27.65 28.06
N ALA A 174 17.52 -28.08 27.15
CA ALA A 174 17.47 -29.49 26.74
C ALA A 174 18.77 -29.99 26.09
N ARG A 175 19.53 -29.12 25.42
CA ARG A 175 20.86 -29.47 24.89
C ARG A 175 21.91 -29.54 25.99
N GLU A 176 21.92 -28.58 26.91
CA GLU A 176 22.84 -28.63 28.06
C GLU A 176 22.58 -29.86 28.92
N GLU A 177 21.31 -30.20 29.19
CA GLU A 177 20.95 -31.43 29.90
C GLU A 177 21.45 -32.69 29.18
N ALA A 178 21.37 -32.73 27.84
CA ALA A 178 21.88 -33.85 27.05
C ALA A 178 23.42 -33.94 27.07
N GLU A 179 24.11 -32.80 26.99
CA GLU A 179 25.57 -32.74 27.09
C GLU A 179 26.04 -33.16 28.47
N VAL A 180 25.42 -32.65 29.54
CA VAL A 180 25.68 -33.01 30.94
C VAL A 180 25.44 -34.50 31.17
N ALA A 181 24.31 -35.04 30.67
CA ALA A 181 24.05 -36.48 30.72
C ALA A 181 25.11 -37.29 29.98
N GLY A 182 25.60 -36.79 28.83
CA GLY A 182 26.70 -37.39 28.09
C GLY A 182 28.01 -37.39 28.87
N TYR A 183 28.33 -36.33 29.62
CA TYR A 183 29.51 -36.30 30.50
C TYR A 183 29.43 -37.34 31.60
N TYR A 184 28.29 -37.46 32.28
CA TYR A 184 28.10 -38.49 33.33
C TYR A 184 28.17 -39.91 32.77
N GLN A 185 27.63 -40.16 31.58
CA GLN A 185 27.77 -41.45 30.89
C GLN A 185 29.24 -41.79 30.57
N ILE A 186 30.07 -40.81 30.26
CA ILE A 186 31.50 -41.03 29.98
C ILE A 186 32.30 -41.23 31.29
N MET A 187 31.85 -40.66 32.40
CA MET A 187 32.50 -40.77 33.70
C MET A 187 32.11 -42.03 34.49
N ASP A 188 31.21 -42.88 33.98
CA ASP A 188 30.62 -44.05 34.69
C ASP A 188 30.12 -43.68 36.11
N GLU A 189 29.78 -42.40 36.33
CA GLU A 189 29.17 -41.93 37.56
C GLU A 189 27.65 -42.04 37.42
N ASP A 190 27.07 -43.05 38.07
CA ASP A 190 25.62 -43.21 38.17
C ASP A 190 24.98 -41.89 38.62
N ILE A 191 24.15 -41.30 37.74
CA ILE A 191 23.35 -40.11 38.04
C ILE A 191 22.36 -40.50 39.14
N LYS A 192 22.76 -40.34 40.41
CA LYS A 192 21.82 -40.32 41.52
C LYS A 192 21.08 -38.99 41.46
N THR A 193 19.99 -39.01 40.70
CA THR A 193 18.88 -38.07 40.76
C THR A 193 18.57 -37.71 42.21
N THR A 194 18.95 -36.50 42.61
CA THR A 194 18.47 -35.87 43.84
C THR A 194 17.02 -35.44 43.62
N GLU A 195 16.07 -36.31 43.99
CA GLU A 195 14.67 -35.97 44.28
C GLU A 195 14.58 -35.06 45.53
N ALA A 196 15.16 -33.85 45.48
CA ALA A 196 15.25 -32.98 46.65
C ALA A 196 14.75 -31.54 46.43
N ILE A 197 14.03 -31.24 45.34
CA ILE A 197 13.44 -29.91 45.13
C ILE A 197 12.01 -30.03 44.56
N GLU A 198 11.21 -30.97 45.08
CA GLU A 198 9.75 -30.98 44.88
C GLU A 198 8.97 -30.48 46.13
N GLU A 199 9.66 -30.10 47.21
CA GLU A 199 9.02 -29.61 48.45
C GLU A 199 9.54 -28.22 48.83
N ALA A 200 9.22 -27.22 48.00
CA ALA A 200 9.27 -25.82 48.41
C ALA A 200 8.04 -25.09 47.87
N THR A 201 6.85 -25.58 48.25
CA THR A 201 5.63 -24.78 48.24
C THR A 201 5.82 -23.55 49.12
N PRO A 202 5.53 -22.32 48.65
CA PRO A 202 5.68 -21.13 49.46
C PRO A 202 4.71 -21.17 50.66
N VAL A 203 5.30 -20.89 51.81
CA VAL A 203 4.67 -20.74 53.12
C VAL A 203 3.45 -19.83 53.04
N VAL A 204 2.35 -20.33 53.59
CA VAL A 204 1.06 -19.66 53.81
C VAL A 204 1.26 -18.32 54.55
N GLU A 205 0.82 -17.21 53.95
CA GLU A 205 0.60 -15.95 54.68
C GLU A 205 -0.66 -16.09 55.57
N PRO A 206 -0.59 -15.78 56.88
CA PRO A 206 -1.80 -15.64 57.68
C PRO A 206 -2.43 -14.27 57.40
N VAL A 207 -3.67 -14.33 56.95
CA VAL A 207 -4.65 -13.24 56.95
C VAL A 207 -4.66 -12.55 58.32
N GLN A 208 -4.33 -11.26 58.36
CA GLN A 208 -4.79 -10.39 59.43
C GLN A 208 -6.11 -9.74 59.02
N GLN A 209 -7.05 -9.79 59.95
CA GLN A 209 -8.41 -9.25 59.91
C GLN A 209 -8.43 -7.73 59.84
#